data_AF-A0A838QLQ6-F1
#
_entry.id   AF-A0A838QLQ6-F1
#
_cell.length_a   1.000
_cell.length_b   1.000
_cell.length_c   1.000
_cell.angle_alpha   90.00
_cell.angle_beta   90.00
_cell.angle_gamma   90.00
#
_symmetry.space_group_name_H-M   'P 1'
#
loop_
_entity.id
_entity.type
_entity.pdbx_description
1 polymer ?
#
loop_
_entity_poly.entity_id
_entity_poly.type
_entity_poly.pdbx_seq_one_letter_code
_entity_poly.pdbx_strand_id
1 'polypeptide(L)'
;MAVVELAREAANRFYGSFGFLIVFVLGFVFAAVGLIMMLFGRGAEASRMAAPTRASGEDAYKGVELDQSLQVNGRSPYQIVSRSPDPWSNSIRVFEGENMWFDPSEYIKSEIEVLFDPSDPTKYVMATTFLPKLAE
;
A
#
# COMPACT_ATOMS: atom_id res chain seq x y z
N MET A 1 0.01 50.41 41.86
CA MET A 1 0.64 50.17 40.54
C MET A 1 1.31 48.80 40.45
N ALA A 2 2.16 48.38 41.39
CA ALA A 2 2.89 47.10 41.33
C ALA A 2 2.01 45.82 41.22
N VAL A 3 0.85 45.77 41.89
CA VAL A 3 -0.04 44.58 41.85
C VAL A 3 -0.68 44.38 40.47
N VAL A 4 -0.96 45.47 39.75
CA VAL A 4 -1.57 45.42 38.41
C VAL A 4 -0.55 44.95 37.37
N GLU A 5 0.70 45.40 37.47
CA GLU A 5 1.82 44.94 36.64
C GLU A 5 2.05 43.43 36.81
N LEU A 6 2.07 42.95 38.06
CA LEU A 6 2.33 41.55 38.38
C LEU A 6 1.22 40.62 37.89
N ALA A 7 -0.04 41.05 37.98
CA ALA A 7 -1.18 40.33 37.39
C ALA A 7 -1.10 40.26 35.86
N ARG A 8 -0.60 41.32 35.22
CA ARG A 8 -0.47 41.41 33.75
C ARG A 8 0.65 40.51 33.23
N GLU A 9 1.78 40.45 33.93
CA GLU A 9 2.88 39.52 33.60
C GLU A 9 2.48 38.05 33.77
N ALA A 10 1.76 37.73 34.84
CA ALA A 10 1.26 36.38 35.08
C ALA A 10 0.31 35.92 33.95
N ALA A 11 -0.60 36.80 33.54
CA ALA A 11 -1.49 36.54 32.40
C ALA A 11 -0.70 36.34 31.09
N ASN A 12 0.26 37.20 30.78
CA ASN A 12 1.04 37.10 29.54
C ASN A 12 1.87 35.81 29.46
N ARG A 13 2.47 35.39 30.59
CA ARG A 13 3.19 34.11 30.70
C ARG A 13 2.25 32.91 30.51
N PHE A 14 1.05 32.99 31.08
CA PHE A 14 0.02 31.98 30.90
C PHE A 14 -0.38 31.88 29.42
N TYR A 15 -0.85 32.96 28.80
CA TYR A 15 -1.28 32.98 27.39
C TYR A 15 -0.18 32.58 26.41
N GLY A 16 1.08 32.99 26.65
CA GLY A 16 2.22 32.55 25.84
C GLY A 16 2.38 31.03 25.87
N SER A 17 2.34 30.44 27.08
CA SER A 17 2.56 28.99 27.27
C SER A 17 1.46 28.14 26.64
N PHE A 18 0.19 28.55 26.73
CA PHE A 18 -0.92 27.85 26.08
C PHE A 18 -0.87 27.97 24.55
N GLY A 19 -0.47 29.12 24.03
CA GLY A 19 -0.29 29.31 22.59
C GLY A 19 0.77 28.38 22.01
N PHE A 20 1.92 28.27 22.66
CA PHE A 20 2.98 27.33 22.25
C PHE A 20 2.54 25.87 22.31
N LEU A 21 1.79 25.49 23.35
CA LEU A 21 1.33 24.11 23.52
C LEU A 21 0.39 23.68 22.38
N ILE A 22 -0.53 24.55 21.96
CA ILE A 22 -1.45 24.26 20.85
C ILE A 22 -0.69 24.06 19.53
N VAL A 23 0.26 24.96 19.22
CA VAL A 23 1.08 24.85 18.00
C VAL A 23 1.93 23.57 18.02
N PHE A 24 2.47 23.21 19.18
CA PHE A 24 3.29 22.01 19.34
C PHE A 24 2.47 20.73 19.16
N VAL A 25 1.29 20.65 19.77
CA VAL A 25 0.38 19.50 19.62
C VAL A 25 -0.08 19.38 18.16
N LEU A 26 -0.46 20.49 17.52
CA LEU A 26 -0.89 20.48 16.13
C LEU A 26 0.25 20.03 15.20
N GLY A 27 1.44 20.60 15.36
CA GLY A 27 2.63 20.21 14.60
C GLY A 27 3.02 18.74 14.83
N PHE A 28 2.90 18.25 16.07
CA PHE A 28 3.17 16.85 16.41
C PHE A 28 2.21 15.89 15.71
N VAL A 29 0.91 16.23 15.62
CA VAL A 29 -0.08 15.41 14.90
C VAL A 29 0.30 15.29 13.42
N PHE A 30 0.61 16.40 12.75
CA PHE A 30 1.03 16.36 11.34
C PHE A 30 2.35 15.59 11.15
N ALA A 31 3.32 15.80 12.04
CA ALA A 31 4.60 15.09 12.00
C ALA A 31 4.41 13.58 12.21
N ALA A 32 3.55 13.16 13.15
CA ALA A 32 3.25 11.77 13.41
C ALA A 32 2.60 11.09 12.20
N VAL A 33 1.63 11.76 11.55
CA VAL A 33 0.99 11.25 10.32
C VAL A 33 2.03 11.10 9.20
N GLY A 34 2.87 12.12 9.00
CA GLY A 34 3.96 12.05 8.00
C GLY A 34 4.96 10.93 8.29
N LEU A 35 5.34 10.73 9.56
CA LEU A 35 6.24 9.65 9.98
C LEU A 35 5.63 8.27 9.74
N ILE A 36 4.35 8.10 10.07
CA ILE A 36 3.60 6.86 9.79
C ILE A 36 3.60 6.60 8.27
N MET A 37 3.22 7.58 7.45
CA MET A 37 3.27 7.41 5.99
C MET A 37 4.68 7.10 5.47
N MET A 38 5.72 7.70 6.04
CA MET A 38 7.11 7.43 5.63
C MET A 38 7.60 6.03 6.02
N LEU A 39 7.25 5.55 7.22
CA LEU A 39 7.64 4.22 7.70
C LEU A 39 6.88 3.11 6.98
N PHE A 40 5.58 3.28 6.72
CA PHE A 40 4.74 2.27 6.07
C PHE A 40 4.73 2.39 4.53
N GLY A 41 4.97 3.57 3.96
CA GLY A 41 4.93 3.81 2.51
C GLY A 41 6.18 3.31 1.76
N ARG A 42 7.35 3.26 2.41
CA ARG A 42 8.60 2.79 1.76
C ARG A 42 8.64 1.28 1.50
N GLY A 43 7.75 0.51 2.13
CA GLY A 43 7.66 -0.94 1.92
C GLY A 43 7.09 -1.34 0.56
N ALA A 44 6.34 -0.46 -0.11
CA ALA A 44 5.74 -0.75 -1.42
C ALA A 44 6.75 -0.64 -2.59
N GLU A 45 7.73 0.25 -2.48
CA GLU A 45 8.74 0.45 -3.53
C GLU A 45 9.94 -0.52 -3.39
N ALA A 46 10.28 -0.91 -2.16
CA ALA A 46 11.41 -1.79 -1.88
C ALA A 46 11.20 -3.24 -2.38
N SER A 47 9.95 -3.69 -2.51
CA SER A 47 9.63 -5.03 -3.02
C SER A 47 9.86 -5.20 -4.52
N ARG A 48 10.18 -4.13 -5.26
CA ARG A 48 10.59 -4.21 -6.67
C ARG A 48 12.07 -4.55 -6.85
N MET A 49 12.90 -4.45 -5.80
CA MET A 49 14.36 -4.61 -5.89
C MET A 49 14.92 -5.81 -5.11
N ALA A 50 14.12 -6.48 -4.28
CA ALA A 50 14.52 -7.75 -3.69
C ALA A 50 14.40 -8.84 -4.77
N ALA A 51 15.51 -9.51 -5.09
CA ALA A 51 15.50 -10.67 -5.97
C ALA A 51 14.43 -11.65 -5.46
N PRO A 52 13.34 -11.86 -6.22
CA PRO A 52 12.20 -12.57 -5.68
C PRO A 52 12.61 -14.03 -5.49
N THR A 53 12.50 -14.51 -4.24
CA THR A 53 12.67 -15.94 -3.96
C THR A 53 11.54 -16.66 -4.69
N ARG A 54 11.92 -17.49 -5.67
CA ARG A 54 11.03 -18.37 -6.44
C ARG A 54 10.38 -19.40 -5.53
N ALA A 55 9.34 -19.00 -4.80
CA ALA A 55 8.39 -19.93 -4.22
C ALA A 55 7.37 -20.25 -5.31
N SER A 56 7.75 -21.16 -6.21
CA SER A 56 6.88 -21.66 -7.27
C SER A 56 5.68 -22.36 -6.63
N GLY A 57 4.57 -21.64 -6.45
CA GLY A 57 3.26 -22.25 -6.24
C GLY A 57 2.75 -22.70 -7.59
N GLU A 58 3.04 -23.94 -7.97
CA GLU A 58 2.85 -24.45 -9.34
C GLU A 58 1.37 -24.61 -9.78
N ASP A 59 0.36 -24.42 -8.91
CA ASP A 59 -1.02 -24.80 -9.25
C ASP A 59 -2.08 -23.77 -8.86
N ALA A 60 -1.97 -22.54 -9.39
CA ALA A 60 -3.00 -21.54 -9.20
C ALA A 60 -3.90 -21.43 -10.45
N TYR A 61 -5.18 -21.82 -10.34
CA TYR A 61 -6.20 -21.62 -11.40
C TYR A 61 -6.34 -20.14 -11.71
N LYS A 62 -6.51 -19.78 -12.99
CA LYS A 62 -6.41 -18.39 -13.46
C LYS A 62 -7.67 -17.89 -14.14
N GLY A 63 -8.02 -16.65 -13.83
CA GLY A 63 -9.00 -15.86 -14.56
C GLY A 63 -8.49 -14.44 -14.78
N VAL A 64 -9.03 -13.77 -15.78
CA VAL A 64 -8.93 -12.32 -15.94
C VAL A 64 -10.30 -11.76 -15.59
N GLU A 65 -10.34 -10.85 -14.64
CA GLU A 65 -11.58 -10.20 -14.20
C GLU A 65 -11.44 -8.68 -14.37
N LEU A 66 -12.57 -7.99 -14.56
CA LEU A 66 -12.58 -6.53 -14.55
C LEU A 66 -12.71 -6.07 -13.10
N ASP A 67 -11.81 -5.19 -12.66
CA ASP A 67 -11.91 -4.56 -11.35
C ASP A 67 -13.08 -3.56 -11.38
N GLN A 68 -14.19 -3.96 -10.77
CA GLN A 68 -15.39 -3.13 -10.68
C GLN A 68 -15.28 -2.05 -9.59
N SER A 69 -14.26 -2.12 -8.73
CA SER A 69 -14.05 -1.14 -7.67
C SER A 69 -13.46 0.17 -8.19
N LEU A 70 -12.72 0.11 -9.31
CA LEU A 70 -12.11 1.25 -9.96
C LEU A 70 -12.68 1.48 -11.36
N GLN A 71 -13.19 2.68 -11.63
CA GLN A 71 -13.56 3.11 -12.98
C GLN A 71 -12.87 4.41 -13.33
N VAL A 72 -12.24 4.44 -14.50
CA VAL A 72 -11.68 5.65 -15.11
C VAL A 72 -12.29 5.81 -16.49
N ASN A 73 -12.89 6.96 -16.76
CA ASN A 73 -13.60 7.24 -18.03
C ASN A 73 -14.66 6.20 -18.40
N GLY A 74 -15.36 5.63 -17.40
CA GLY A 74 -16.38 4.60 -17.61
C GLY A 74 -15.82 3.24 -18.04
N ARG A 75 -14.50 3.04 -17.96
CA ARG A 75 -13.85 1.75 -18.17
C ARG A 75 -13.27 1.27 -16.84
N SER A 76 -13.50 -0.01 -16.56
CA SER A 76 -12.81 -0.72 -15.48
C SER A 76 -11.50 -1.30 -16.02
N PRO A 77 -10.43 -1.28 -15.23
CA PRO A 77 -9.20 -1.97 -15.60
C PRO A 77 -9.39 -3.49 -15.47
N TYR A 78 -8.61 -4.23 -16.26
CA TYR A 78 -8.45 -5.66 -16.16
C TYR A 78 -7.50 -5.99 -15.01
N GLN A 79 -7.78 -7.07 -14.29
CA GLN A 79 -6.95 -7.58 -13.22
C GLN A 79 -6.76 -9.08 -13.41
N ILE A 80 -5.53 -9.54 -13.20
CA ILE A 80 -5.23 -10.97 -13.19
C ILE A 80 -5.61 -11.52 -11.82
N VAL A 81 -6.45 -12.55 -11.81
CA VAL A 81 -6.87 -13.24 -10.60
C VAL A 81 -6.38 -14.67 -10.66
N SER A 82 -5.71 -15.13 -9.61
CA SER A 82 -5.26 -16.50 -9.50
C SER A 82 -5.67 -17.13 -8.18
N ARG A 83 -6.01 -18.42 -8.20
CA ARG A 83 -6.57 -19.13 -7.06
C ARG A 83 -5.76 -20.39 -6.83
N SER A 84 -5.05 -20.45 -5.70
CA SER A 84 -4.30 -21.65 -5.30
C SER A 84 -5.01 -22.32 -4.12
N PRO A 85 -5.11 -23.66 -4.10
CA PRO A 85 -5.42 -24.36 -2.87
C PRO A 85 -4.31 -24.09 -1.84
N ASP A 86 -4.71 -23.87 -0.59
CA ASP A 86 -3.78 -23.81 0.53
C ASP A 86 -3.47 -25.26 0.98
N PRO A 87 -2.21 -25.70 1.05
CA PRO A 87 -1.88 -27.07 1.46
C PRO A 87 -2.18 -27.36 2.94
N TRP A 88 -2.27 -26.32 3.77
CA TRP A 88 -2.38 -26.45 5.22
C TRP A 88 -3.79 -26.15 5.73
N SER A 89 -4.56 -25.36 4.97
CA SER A 89 -5.97 -25.16 5.21
C SER A 89 -6.74 -25.63 3.98
N ASN A 90 -7.83 -26.38 4.14
CA ASN A 90 -8.67 -26.81 3.00
C ASN A 90 -9.48 -25.63 2.41
N SER A 91 -8.81 -24.50 2.19
CA SER A 91 -9.32 -23.22 1.74
C SER A 91 -8.60 -22.81 0.44
N ILE A 92 -9.26 -21.97 -0.36
CA ILE A 92 -8.70 -21.45 -1.60
C ILE A 92 -8.19 -20.05 -1.29
N ARG A 93 -6.90 -19.82 -1.55
CA ARG A 93 -6.31 -18.48 -1.48
C ARG A 93 -6.44 -17.81 -2.84
N VAL A 94 -7.07 -16.64 -2.84
CA VAL A 94 -7.19 -15.78 -4.02
C VAL A 94 -6.07 -14.76 -4.00
N PHE A 95 -5.41 -14.61 -5.14
CA PHE A 95 -4.35 -13.66 -5.39
C PHE A 95 -4.78 -12.72 -6.50
N GLU A 96 -4.63 -11.42 -6.26
CA GLU A 96 -5.07 -10.36 -7.14
C GLU A 96 -3.85 -9.57 -7.63
N GLY A 97 -3.73 -9.41 -8.95
CA GLY A 97 -2.64 -8.70 -9.59
C GLY A 97 -2.84 -7.18 -9.63
N GLU A 98 -1.92 -6.47 -10.30
CA GLU A 98 -2.06 -5.04 -10.54
C GLU A 98 -3.15 -4.73 -11.59
N ASN A 99 -3.69 -3.51 -11.56
CA ASN A 99 -4.71 -3.04 -12.51
C ASN A 99 -4.09 -2.70 -13.88
N MET A 100 -4.64 -3.27 -14.95
CA MET A 100 -4.19 -3.13 -16.33
C MET A 100 -5.26 -2.52 -17.23
N TRP A 101 -4.89 -1.58 -18.09
CA TRP A 101 -5.83 -0.94 -19.03
C TRP A 101 -5.96 -1.68 -20.38
N PHE A 102 -5.36 -2.86 -20.47
CA PHE A 102 -5.45 -3.76 -21.61
C PHE A 102 -5.82 -5.16 -21.11
N ASP A 103 -6.43 -5.98 -21.98
CA ASP A 103 -6.78 -7.35 -21.65
C ASP A 103 -5.52 -8.25 -21.71
N PRO A 104 -5.03 -8.77 -20.56
CA PRO A 104 -3.85 -9.63 -20.54
C PRO A 104 -4.15 -11.08 -20.95
N SER A 105 -5.41 -11.46 -21.20
CA SER A 105 -5.83 -12.86 -21.40
C SER A 105 -5.02 -13.59 -22.47
N GLU A 106 -4.63 -12.92 -23.55
CA GLU A 106 -3.87 -13.51 -24.66
C GLU A 106 -2.38 -13.76 -24.31
N TYR A 107 -1.85 -13.08 -23.29
CA TYR A 107 -0.44 -13.16 -22.90
C TYR A 107 -0.21 -14.11 -21.72
N ILE A 108 -1.28 -14.52 -21.03
CA ILE A 108 -1.22 -15.38 -19.85
C ILE A 108 -1.02 -16.84 -20.29
N LYS A 109 0.09 -17.44 -19.87
CA LYS A 109 0.33 -18.89 -19.97
C LYS A 109 -0.51 -19.66 -18.95
N SER A 110 -0.47 -21.00 -18.94
CA SER A 110 -1.16 -21.82 -17.94
C SER A 110 -0.78 -21.51 -16.48
N GLU A 111 0.46 -21.07 -16.21
CA GLU A 111 1.02 -20.84 -14.86
C GLU A 111 1.55 -19.41 -14.67
N ILE A 112 1.24 -18.78 -13.53
CA ILE A 112 1.66 -17.41 -13.19
C ILE A 112 2.46 -17.58 -11.92
N GLU A 113 3.70 -17.11 -11.98
CA GLU A 113 4.59 -17.14 -10.84
C GLU A 113 4.12 -16.09 -9.83
N VAL A 114 3.79 -16.53 -8.62
CA VAL A 114 3.47 -15.65 -7.49
C VAL A 114 4.68 -15.59 -6.58
N LEU A 115 5.24 -14.39 -6.44
CA LEU A 115 6.47 -14.13 -5.69
C LEU A 115 6.09 -13.61 -4.31
N PHE A 116 6.50 -14.33 -3.27
CA PHE A 116 6.22 -13.93 -1.88
C PHE A 116 7.39 -13.15 -1.30
N ASP A 117 7.10 -12.17 -0.46
CA ASP A 117 8.14 -11.51 0.33
C ASP A 117 8.65 -12.52 1.38
N PRO A 118 9.96 -12.85 1.39
CA PRO A 118 10.51 -13.81 2.36
C PRO A 118 10.42 -13.33 3.81
N SER A 119 10.26 -12.03 4.05
CA SER A 119 10.07 -11.45 5.38
C SER A 119 8.61 -11.40 5.83
N ASP A 120 7.67 -11.46 4.88
CA ASP A 120 6.23 -11.37 5.14
C ASP A 120 5.42 -12.14 4.08
N PRO A 121 5.00 -13.39 4.36
CA PRO A 121 4.24 -14.22 3.43
C PRO A 121 2.85 -13.68 3.07
N THR A 122 2.37 -12.65 3.75
CA THR A 122 1.12 -11.98 3.40
C THR A 122 1.28 -11.02 2.22
N LYS A 123 2.51 -10.58 1.96
CA LYS A 123 2.86 -9.75 0.81
C LYS A 123 3.32 -10.63 -0.34
N TYR A 124 2.72 -10.41 -1.50
CA TYR A 124 3.03 -11.12 -2.71
C TYR A 124 2.96 -10.20 -3.93
N VAL A 125 3.65 -10.58 -5.00
CA VAL A 125 3.62 -9.93 -6.30
C VAL A 125 3.44 -11.00 -7.37
N MET A 126 2.47 -10.82 -8.25
CA MET A 126 2.33 -11.68 -9.43
C MET A 126 3.34 -11.27 -10.50
N ALA A 127 4.09 -12.24 -11.01
CA ALA A 127 5.03 -11.97 -12.09
C ALA A 127 4.28 -11.55 -13.36
N THR A 128 4.36 -10.29 -13.73
CA THR A 128 3.79 -9.73 -14.97
C THR A 128 4.85 -9.54 -16.06
N THR A 129 6.04 -10.12 -15.89
CA THR A 129 7.19 -9.97 -16.81
C THR A 129 6.93 -10.51 -18.22
N PHE A 130 5.93 -11.38 -18.38
CA PHE A 130 5.49 -11.89 -19.68
C PHE A 130 4.57 -10.93 -20.44
N LEU A 131 4.04 -9.89 -19.77
CA LEU A 131 3.15 -8.91 -20.41
C LEU A 131 3.96 -7.94 -21.28
N PRO A 132 3.39 -7.46 -22.40
CA PRO A 132 4.01 -6.41 -23.18
C PRO A 132 4.08 -5.12 -22.36
N LYS A 133 5.23 -4.43 -22.44
CA LYS A 133 5.32 -3.07 -21.92
C LYS A 133 4.50 -2.16 -22.82
N LEU A 134 3.57 -1.41 -22.25
CA LEU A 134 2.89 -0.33 -22.97
C LEU A 134 3.96 0.67 -23.39
N ALA A 135 4.03 0.98 -24.69
CA ALA A 135 4.89 2.04 -25.18
C ALA A 135 4.31 3.39 -24.70
N GLU A 136 5.13 4.18 -24.01
CA GLU A 136 4.81 5.57 -23.64
C GLU A 136 4.93 6.50 -24.85
#